data_AF-A0A9Q0NSV6-F1
#
_entry.id   AF-A0A9Q0NSV6-F1
#
_cell.length_a   1.000
_cell.length_b   1.000
_cell.length_c   1.000
_cell.angle_alpha   90.00
_cell.angle_beta   90.00
_cell.angle_gamma   90.00
#
_symmetry.space_group_name_H-M   'P 1'
#
loop_
_entity.id
_entity.type
_entity.pdbx_description
1 polymer ?
#
loop_
_entity_poly.entity_id
_entity_poly.type
_entity_poly.pdbx_seq_one_letter_code
_entity_poly.pdbx_strand_id
1 'polypeptide(L)'
;MHDSVWKFVCLRDLQVPAPCQVAFKWIKLYGSLADGSHSYKIRNNEKHIDWMRIGAFFFDSPVAILSEKLSLPLTILNKDNVEKALESSGACVLSNIKRGIWIADLQLVRCPVCELDTCEGTMQTLEVRNIELFLCDEYQKGSWDYELIGSYTINKSVDAASGGIFDLKHIKDRAMAGVFNLKSWAGKPSDMQPKAMITFHSVAIRTNLQENQGLITKYYAMRAGFEGEVVSIRISQQLA
;
A
#
# COMPACT_ATOMS: atom_id res chain seq x y z
N MET A 1 2.77 31.39 -11.62
CA MET A 1 2.84 30.18 -12.46
C MET A 1 1.46 29.53 -12.48
N HIS A 2 0.92 29.17 -13.65
CA HIS A 2 -0.45 28.63 -13.76
C HIS A 2 -0.56 27.22 -13.15
N ASP A 3 -1.70 26.92 -12.52
CA ASP A 3 -1.95 25.62 -11.88
C ASP A 3 -1.93 24.45 -12.87
N SER A 4 -2.25 24.70 -14.15
CA SER A 4 -2.13 23.74 -15.25
C SER A 4 -0.69 23.27 -15.51
N VAL A 5 0.30 24.13 -15.29
CA VAL A 5 1.72 23.75 -15.41
C VAL A 5 2.07 22.74 -14.32
N TRP A 6 1.66 23.00 -13.09
CA TRP A 6 1.88 22.08 -11.97
C TRP A 6 1.11 20.77 -12.12
N LYS A 7 -0.10 20.82 -12.71
CA LYS A 7 -0.82 19.60 -13.10
C LYS A 7 0.00 18.76 -14.05
N PHE A 8 0.51 19.36 -15.13
CA PHE A 8 1.33 18.65 -16.11
C PHE A 8 2.59 18.05 -15.48
N VAL A 9 3.34 18.85 -14.70
CA VAL A 9 4.57 18.41 -14.03
C VAL A 9 4.28 17.26 -13.07
N CYS A 10 3.26 17.39 -12.22
CA CYS A 10 2.89 16.37 -11.25
C CYS A 10 2.51 15.05 -11.92
N LEU A 11 1.65 15.08 -12.95
CA LEU A 11 1.23 13.86 -13.66
C LEU A 11 2.37 13.20 -14.43
N ARG A 12 3.26 13.99 -15.04
CA ARG A 12 4.45 13.49 -15.73
C ARG A 12 5.38 12.77 -14.77
N ASP A 13 5.69 13.40 -13.63
CA ASP A 13 6.68 12.86 -12.68
C ASP A 13 6.14 11.64 -11.94
N LEU A 14 4.83 11.62 -11.66
CA LEU A 14 4.16 10.46 -11.06
C LEU A 14 3.81 9.36 -12.05
N GLN A 15 3.81 9.65 -13.36
CA GLN A 15 3.42 8.72 -14.42
C GLN A 15 2.01 8.11 -14.19
N VAL A 16 1.03 8.95 -13.87
CA VAL A 16 -0.37 8.54 -13.59
C VAL A 16 -1.37 9.34 -14.43
N PRO A 17 -2.59 8.81 -14.68
CA PRO A 17 -3.61 9.55 -15.40
C PRO A 17 -4.11 10.77 -14.61
N ALA A 18 -4.66 11.74 -15.34
CA ALA A 18 -5.26 12.92 -14.73
C ALA A 18 -6.58 12.54 -14.00
N PRO A 19 -6.73 12.87 -12.70
CA PRO A 19 -8.01 12.71 -12.01
C PRO A 19 -9.04 13.70 -12.55
N CYS A 20 -10.32 13.35 -12.44
CA CYS A 20 -11.43 14.24 -12.80
C CYS A 20 -11.43 15.53 -11.98
N GLN A 21 -11.18 15.41 -10.67
CA GLN A 21 -11.13 16.53 -9.75
C GLN A 21 -10.06 16.28 -8.68
N VAL A 22 -9.45 17.37 -8.21
CA VAL A 22 -8.65 17.41 -6.98
C VAL A 22 -9.19 18.50 -6.07
N ALA A 23 -9.13 18.30 -4.76
CA ALA A 23 -9.57 19.25 -3.74
C ALA A 23 -8.57 20.41 -3.55
N PHE A 24 -7.31 20.20 -3.92
CA PHE A 24 -6.22 21.17 -3.71
C PHE A 24 -5.59 21.62 -5.03
N LYS A 25 -4.97 22.81 -5.01
CA LYS A 25 -4.17 23.32 -6.13
C LYS A 25 -3.00 22.38 -6.43
N TRP A 26 -2.72 22.14 -7.70
CA TRP A 26 -1.66 21.24 -8.14
C TRP A 26 -0.27 21.65 -7.65
N ILE A 27 -0.01 22.96 -7.50
CA ILE A 27 1.25 23.43 -6.91
C ILE A 27 1.44 22.94 -5.47
N LYS A 28 0.37 22.89 -4.67
CA LYS A 28 0.44 22.40 -3.29
C LYS A 28 0.61 20.89 -3.25
N LEU A 29 -0.11 20.16 -4.12
CA LEU A 29 0.02 18.71 -4.24
C LEU A 29 1.45 18.33 -4.61
N TYR A 30 2.01 18.97 -5.62
CA TYR A 30 3.40 18.75 -6.03
C TYR A 30 4.38 19.11 -4.90
N GLY A 31 4.17 20.23 -4.21
CA GLY A 31 5.00 20.63 -3.06
C GLY A 31 5.04 19.58 -1.94
N SER A 32 3.90 18.98 -1.61
CA SER A 32 3.78 17.95 -0.56
C SER A 32 4.54 16.64 -0.86
N LEU A 33 4.86 16.40 -2.12
CA LEU A 33 5.68 15.28 -2.56
C LEU A 33 7.19 15.55 -2.40
N ALA A 34 7.59 16.80 -2.24
CA ALA A 34 8.99 17.22 -2.17
C ALA A 34 9.42 17.68 -0.77
N ASP A 35 8.48 18.19 0.05
CA ASP A 35 8.76 18.78 1.36
C ASP A 35 8.89 17.75 2.51
N GLY A 36 8.64 16.47 2.22
CA GLY A 36 8.69 15.40 3.21
C GLY A 36 7.41 15.23 4.03
N SER A 37 6.32 15.96 3.74
CA SER A 37 4.99 15.83 4.38
C SER A 37 4.35 14.44 4.23
N HIS A 38 4.86 13.66 3.29
CA HIS A 38 4.50 12.27 3.07
C HIS A 38 5.42 11.28 3.83
N SER A 39 6.39 11.72 4.61
CA SER A 39 7.33 10.80 5.26
C SER A 39 6.64 10.01 6.38
N TYR A 40 6.91 8.70 6.44
CA TYR A 40 6.50 7.86 7.57
C TYR A 40 7.02 8.39 8.91
N LYS A 41 8.20 9.03 8.88
CA LYS A 41 8.89 9.57 10.06
C LYS A 41 8.15 10.72 10.76
N ILE A 42 7.18 11.37 10.11
CA ILE A 42 6.42 12.47 10.73
C ILE A 42 5.77 12.04 12.05
N ARG A 43 5.35 10.76 12.14
CA ARG A 43 4.68 10.23 13.33
C ARG A 43 5.40 9.06 13.99
N ASN A 44 6.30 8.39 13.28
CA ASN A 44 6.88 7.12 13.74
C ASN A 44 8.40 7.07 13.53
N ASN A 45 9.09 8.18 13.84
CA ASN A 45 10.53 8.29 13.61
C ASN A 45 11.34 7.22 14.37
N GLU A 46 10.95 6.92 15.61
CA GLU A 46 11.68 6.00 16.49
C GLU A 46 11.64 4.54 16.01
N LYS A 47 10.54 4.14 15.35
CA LYS A 47 10.34 2.78 14.86
C LYS A 47 10.82 2.59 13.42
N HIS A 48 11.09 3.66 12.68
CA HIS A 48 11.47 3.60 11.28
C HIS A 48 12.94 3.17 11.12
N ILE A 49 13.17 2.11 10.35
CA ILE A 49 14.52 1.64 9.99
C ILE A 49 14.89 2.24 8.64
N ASP A 50 14.15 1.89 7.59
CA ASP A 50 14.44 2.29 6.22
C ASP A 50 13.17 2.33 5.37
N TRP A 51 13.24 2.91 4.17
CA TRP A 51 12.11 3.03 3.27
C TRP A 51 12.52 3.06 1.80
N MET A 52 11.56 2.79 0.94
CA MET A 52 11.70 2.92 -0.51
C MET A 52 10.41 3.51 -1.10
N ARG A 53 10.53 4.62 -1.85
CA ARG A 53 9.45 5.10 -2.74
C ARG A 53 9.25 4.07 -3.84
N ILE A 54 8.05 3.51 -3.95
CA ILE A 54 7.71 2.60 -5.05
C ILE A 54 7.25 3.43 -6.26
N GLY A 55 6.40 4.44 -6.03
CA GLY A 55 5.89 5.31 -7.08
C GLY A 55 4.48 5.80 -6.77
N ALA A 56 3.69 6.02 -7.82
CA ALA A 56 2.28 6.36 -7.72
C ALA A 56 1.42 5.49 -8.63
N PHE A 57 0.17 5.30 -8.23
CA PHE A 57 -0.85 4.61 -9.02
C PHE A 57 -2.19 5.30 -8.82
N PHE A 58 -3.22 4.80 -9.51
CA PHE A 58 -4.52 5.44 -9.59
C PHE A 58 -5.64 4.46 -9.20
N PHE A 59 -6.49 4.89 -8.27
CA PHE A 59 -7.78 4.24 -8.02
C PHE A 59 -8.87 4.93 -8.84
N ASP A 60 -9.43 4.19 -9.79
CA ASP A 60 -10.58 4.59 -10.61
C ASP A 60 -11.91 4.15 -9.97
N SER A 61 -11.90 3.08 -9.18
CA SER A 61 -13.07 2.62 -8.43
C SER A 61 -12.93 2.86 -6.92
N PRO A 62 -14.05 2.95 -6.18
CA PRO A 62 -14.01 3.10 -4.73
C PRO A 62 -13.79 1.76 -4.00
N VAL A 63 -13.26 0.74 -4.70
CA VAL A 63 -13.09 -0.62 -4.15
C VAL A 63 -11.69 -1.14 -4.44
N ALA A 64 -10.97 -1.50 -3.38
CA ALA A 64 -9.66 -2.12 -3.45
C ALA A 64 -9.71 -3.59 -3.03
N ILE A 65 -8.81 -4.40 -3.60
CA ILE A 65 -8.44 -5.71 -3.05
C ILE A 65 -7.07 -5.58 -2.39
N LEU A 66 -6.98 -6.02 -1.15
CA LEU A 66 -5.73 -6.16 -0.40
C LEU A 66 -5.39 -7.64 -0.31
N SER A 67 -4.14 -8.02 -0.53
CA SER A 67 -3.76 -9.43 -0.52
C SER A 67 -2.35 -9.64 0.00
N GLU A 68 -2.18 -10.66 0.83
CA GLU A 68 -0.86 -11.23 1.17
C GLU A 68 -0.30 -12.02 -0.02
N LYS A 69 -1.16 -12.67 -0.80
CA LYS A 69 -0.74 -13.48 -1.94
C LYS A 69 -0.83 -12.73 -3.25
N LEU A 70 0.25 -12.81 -4.03
CA LEU A 70 0.31 -12.29 -5.41
C LEU A 70 -0.09 -13.36 -6.44
N SER A 71 -0.77 -14.42 -5.99
CA SER A 71 -1.41 -15.46 -6.81
C SER A 71 -2.91 -15.48 -6.52
N LEU A 72 -3.55 -14.30 -6.60
CA LEU A 72 -4.98 -14.13 -6.37
C LEU A 72 -5.78 -15.06 -7.30
N PRO A 73 -6.62 -15.97 -6.76
CA PRO A 73 -7.48 -16.79 -7.58
C PRO A 73 -8.61 -15.91 -8.14
N LEU A 74 -8.37 -15.29 -9.30
CA LEU A 74 -9.32 -14.37 -9.96
C LEU A 74 -10.68 -15.03 -10.25
N THR A 75 -10.76 -16.36 -10.23
CA THR A 75 -11.99 -17.17 -10.27
C THR A 75 -12.90 -16.97 -9.06
N ILE A 76 -12.41 -16.48 -7.93
CA ILE A 76 -13.19 -16.21 -6.71
C ILE A 76 -14.04 -14.95 -6.85
N LEU A 77 -13.62 -13.99 -7.67
CA LEU A 77 -14.28 -12.69 -7.84
C LEU A 77 -15.63 -12.75 -8.57
N ASN A 78 -16.02 -13.93 -9.08
CA ASN A 78 -17.28 -14.16 -9.79
C ASN A 78 -18.31 -14.96 -8.96
N LYS A 79 -18.08 -15.20 -7.66
CA LYS A 79 -18.99 -15.99 -6.80
C LYS A 79 -19.78 -15.09 -5.86
N ASP A 80 -21.00 -15.46 -5.49
CA ASP A 80 -21.89 -14.69 -4.61
C ASP A 80 -21.37 -14.46 -3.16
N ASN A 81 -20.17 -14.96 -2.82
CA ASN A 81 -19.58 -14.88 -1.49
C ASN A 81 -18.08 -14.53 -1.55
N VAL A 82 -17.76 -13.48 -2.32
CA VAL A 82 -16.38 -13.03 -2.62
C VAL A 82 -15.58 -12.73 -1.36
N GLU A 83 -16.17 -12.05 -0.38
CA GLU A 83 -15.47 -11.60 0.84
C GLU A 83 -14.97 -12.78 1.68
N LYS A 84 -15.85 -13.71 2.06
CA LYS A 84 -15.46 -14.90 2.84
C LYS A 84 -14.44 -15.78 2.10
N ALA A 85 -14.57 -15.87 0.78
CA ALA A 85 -13.64 -16.65 -0.03
C ALA A 85 -12.25 -15.98 -0.12
N LEU A 86 -12.20 -14.64 -0.19
CA LEU A 86 -10.95 -13.88 -0.17
C LEU A 86 -10.27 -13.96 1.21
N GLU A 87 -11.03 -13.84 2.30
CA GLU A 87 -10.49 -13.91 3.68
C GLU A 87 -9.76 -15.24 3.92
N SER A 88 -10.35 -16.35 3.47
CA SER A 88 -9.73 -17.68 3.56
C SER A 88 -8.44 -17.82 2.73
N SER A 89 -8.19 -16.89 1.80
CA SER A 89 -7.02 -16.87 0.92
C SER A 89 -5.94 -15.87 1.34
N GLY A 90 -6.16 -15.11 2.43
CA GLY A 90 -5.28 -14.02 2.85
C GLY A 90 -5.46 -12.77 2.01
N ALA A 91 -6.70 -12.48 1.60
CA ALA A 91 -7.09 -11.27 0.90
C ALA A 91 -8.36 -10.67 1.50
N CYS A 92 -8.58 -9.37 1.34
CA CYS A 92 -9.84 -8.73 1.72
C CYS A 92 -10.24 -7.65 0.71
N VAL A 93 -11.53 -7.33 0.69
CA VAL A 93 -12.09 -6.23 -0.09
C VAL A 93 -12.25 -5.03 0.83
N LEU A 94 -11.80 -3.86 0.37
CA LEU A 94 -11.99 -2.61 1.09
C LEU A 94 -12.78 -1.64 0.21
N SER A 95 -13.94 -1.21 0.70
CA SER A 95 -14.82 -0.26 0.03
C SER A 95 -14.59 1.19 0.51
N ASN A 96 -15.26 2.12 -0.17
CA ASN A 96 -15.22 3.55 0.12
C ASN A 96 -13.81 4.15 -0.01
N ILE A 97 -13.04 3.67 -0.98
CA ILE A 97 -11.71 4.21 -1.31
C ILE A 97 -11.85 5.57 -2.00
N LYS A 98 -11.08 6.55 -1.54
CA LYS A 98 -10.96 7.82 -2.25
C LYS A 98 -10.31 7.60 -3.62
N ARG A 99 -11.04 7.92 -4.68
CA ARG A 99 -10.54 7.83 -6.06
C ARG A 99 -9.44 8.87 -6.32
N GLY A 100 -8.61 8.61 -7.32
CA GLY A 100 -7.55 9.52 -7.74
C GLY A 100 -6.15 8.94 -7.55
N ILE A 101 -5.18 9.83 -7.33
CA ILE A 101 -3.75 9.50 -7.29
C ILE A 101 -3.34 9.07 -5.88
N TRP A 102 -2.61 7.96 -5.80
CA TRP A 102 -2.08 7.42 -4.56
C TRP A 102 -0.57 7.21 -4.67
N ILE A 103 0.14 7.55 -3.61
CA ILE A 103 1.58 7.37 -3.45
C ILE A 103 1.81 6.08 -2.70
N ALA A 104 2.75 5.25 -3.18
CA ALA A 104 3.10 3.98 -2.58
C ALA A 104 4.54 3.98 -2.08
N ASP A 105 4.70 3.53 -0.84
CA ASP A 105 5.99 3.37 -0.18
C ASP A 105 6.09 1.98 0.45
N LEU A 106 7.30 1.44 0.47
CA LEU A 106 7.68 0.32 1.33
C LEU A 106 8.41 0.88 2.55
N GLN A 107 7.98 0.47 3.73
CA GLN A 107 8.58 0.85 5.01
C GLN A 107 9.13 -0.39 5.71
N LEU A 108 10.36 -0.30 6.21
CA LEU A 108 10.94 -1.24 7.16
C LEU A 108 10.91 -0.61 8.54
N VAL A 109 10.30 -1.29 9.49
CA VAL A 109 10.11 -0.76 10.84
C VAL A 109 10.48 -1.81 11.88
N ARG A 110 10.91 -1.34 13.05
CA ARG A 110 11.18 -2.19 14.22
C ARG A 110 9.89 -2.87 14.67
N CYS A 111 10.04 -4.09 15.20
CA CYS A 111 8.92 -4.88 15.70
C CYS A 111 8.09 -4.07 16.72
N PRO A 112 6.77 -3.93 16.49
CA PRO A 112 5.91 -3.11 17.34
C PRO A 112 5.58 -3.77 18.68
N VAL A 113 5.88 -5.06 18.86
CA VAL A 113 5.51 -5.84 20.06
C VAL A 113 6.51 -5.65 21.19
N CYS A 114 7.81 -5.64 20.87
CA CYS A 114 8.85 -5.67 21.89
C CYS A 114 9.24 -4.27 22.37
N GLU A 115 9.14 -3.21 21.55
CA GLU A 115 9.66 -1.84 21.84
C GLU A 115 11.13 -1.81 22.35
N LEU A 116 11.85 -2.93 22.25
CA LEU A 116 13.24 -3.07 22.66
C LEU A 116 14.16 -2.73 21.48
N ASP A 117 15.12 -1.86 21.70
CA ASP A 117 16.14 -1.52 20.70
C ASP A 117 17.02 -2.70 20.28
N THR A 118 17.05 -3.76 21.10
CA THR A 118 17.77 -5.02 20.89
C THR A 118 16.96 -6.07 20.13
N CYS A 119 15.70 -5.78 19.81
CA CYS A 119 14.83 -6.69 19.08
C CYS A 119 15.19 -6.64 17.59
N GLU A 120 15.79 -7.71 17.06
CA GLU A 120 16.12 -7.84 15.63
C GLU A 120 14.86 -8.01 14.75
N GLY A 121 13.68 -8.15 15.36
CA GLY A 121 12.41 -8.28 14.66
C GLY A 121 12.16 -7.07 13.76
N THR A 122 12.20 -7.31 12.45
CA THR A 122 11.88 -6.31 11.42
C THR A 122 10.51 -6.60 10.83
N MET A 123 9.69 -5.57 10.69
CA MET A 123 8.38 -5.63 10.05
C MET A 123 8.43 -4.87 8.72
N GLN A 124 7.90 -5.49 7.67
CA GLN A 124 7.71 -4.84 6.38
C GLN A 124 6.29 -4.27 6.30
N THR A 125 6.16 -3.05 5.78
CA THR A 125 4.85 -2.43 5.54
C THR A 125 4.76 -1.86 4.13
N LEU A 126 3.77 -2.30 3.36
CA LEU A 126 3.30 -1.59 2.17
C LEU A 126 2.35 -0.48 2.64
N GLU A 127 2.70 0.77 2.41
CA GLU A 127 1.84 1.91 2.73
C GLU A 127 1.46 2.64 1.45
N VAL A 128 0.16 2.86 1.26
CA VAL A 128 -0.35 3.68 0.16
C VAL A 128 -1.23 4.79 0.70
N ARG A 129 -1.02 6.02 0.20
CA ARG A 129 -1.70 7.23 0.69
C ARG A 129 -2.19 8.06 -0.47
N ASN A 130 -3.43 8.53 -0.39
CA ASN A 130 -3.95 9.49 -1.35
C ASN A 130 -3.10 10.77 -1.32
N ILE A 131 -2.76 11.33 -2.48
CA ILE A 131 -1.88 12.51 -2.57
C ILE A 131 -2.43 13.73 -1.80
N GLU A 132 -3.76 13.85 -1.70
CA GLU A 132 -4.40 14.97 -1.02
C GLU A 132 -4.28 14.89 0.50
N LEU A 133 -4.04 13.70 1.05
CA LEU A 133 -3.93 13.45 2.49
C LEU A 133 -2.89 14.35 3.15
N PHE A 134 -1.78 14.60 2.46
CA PHE A 134 -0.65 15.37 2.98
C PHE A 134 -0.97 16.85 3.20
N LEU A 135 -2.07 17.34 2.64
CA LEU A 135 -2.54 18.73 2.76
C LEU A 135 -3.73 18.87 3.71
N CYS A 136 -4.21 17.78 4.31
CA CYS A 136 -5.29 17.81 5.30
C CYS A 136 -4.75 18.20 6.68
N ASP A 137 -5.30 19.27 7.25
CA ASP A 137 -4.87 19.79 8.56
C ASP A 137 -5.02 18.75 9.67
N GLU A 138 -6.11 17.98 9.68
CA GLU A 138 -6.38 16.93 10.66
C GLU A 138 -5.35 15.80 10.57
N TYR A 139 -4.93 15.45 9.36
CA TYR A 139 -3.83 14.51 9.16
C TYR A 139 -2.50 15.10 9.64
N GLN A 140 -2.20 16.35 9.32
CA GLN A 140 -0.95 16.98 9.77
C GLN A 140 -0.90 17.10 11.31
N LYS A 141 -2.04 17.32 11.96
CA LYS A 141 -2.19 17.42 13.42
C LYS A 141 -2.22 16.07 14.15
N GLY A 142 -2.23 14.95 13.43
CA GLY A 142 -2.26 13.63 14.06
C GLY A 142 -3.65 13.13 14.46
N SER A 143 -4.72 13.77 14.01
CA SER A 143 -6.10 13.49 14.47
C SER A 143 -6.76 12.28 13.81
N TRP A 144 -6.15 11.71 12.77
CA TRP A 144 -6.63 10.49 12.10
C TRP A 144 -5.71 9.32 12.37
N ASP A 145 -6.31 8.18 12.71
CA ASP A 145 -5.62 6.95 13.06
C ASP A 145 -5.96 5.81 12.10
N TYR A 146 -5.12 4.77 12.15
CA TYR A 146 -5.34 3.54 11.40
C TYR A 146 -6.25 2.59 12.17
N GLU A 147 -7.30 2.11 11.51
CA GLU A 147 -8.15 1.02 11.98
C GLU A 147 -7.65 -0.32 11.41
N LEU A 148 -7.64 -1.37 12.24
CA LEU A 148 -7.40 -2.74 11.80
C LEU A 148 -8.66 -3.26 11.10
N ILE A 149 -8.56 -3.56 9.81
CA ILE A 149 -9.69 -4.06 9.01
C ILE A 149 -9.64 -5.57 8.80
N GLY A 150 -8.48 -6.20 9.04
CA GLY A 150 -8.35 -7.66 8.96
C GLY A 150 -6.95 -8.16 9.28
N SER A 151 -6.83 -9.46 9.52
CA SER A 151 -5.55 -10.14 9.71
C SER A 151 -5.57 -11.54 9.12
N TYR A 152 -4.39 -12.03 8.77
CA TYR A 152 -4.20 -13.36 8.22
C TYR A 152 -2.86 -13.92 8.72
N THR A 153 -2.90 -15.14 9.25
CA THR A 153 -1.73 -15.78 9.86
C THR A 153 -1.40 -17.09 9.16
N ILE A 154 -0.13 -17.29 8.85
CA ILE A 154 0.42 -18.53 8.34
C ILE A 154 1.33 -19.10 9.43
N ASN A 155 0.98 -20.26 10.01
CA ASN A 155 1.73 -20.90 11.10
C ASN A 155 2.75 -21.93 10.59
N LYS A 156 3.42 -21.63 9.47
CA LYS A 156 4.45 -22.47 8.87
C LYS A 156 5.42 -21.61 8.08
N SER A 157 6.63 -22.12 7.87
CA SER A 157 7.65 -21.45 7.06
C SER A 157 7.09 -21.03 5.70
N VAL A 158 7.37 -19.79 5.32
CA VAL A 158 7.04 -19.20 4.02
C VAL A 158 8.28 -18.63 3.36
N ASP A 159 8.37 -18.77 2.03
CA ASP A 159 9.55 -18.34 1.28
C ASP A 159 9.64 -16.81 1.10
N ALA A 160 8.54 -16.08 1.31
CA ALA A 160 8.50 -14.64 1.09
C ALA A 160 7.35 -13.96 1.84
N ALA A 161 7.57 -12.71 2.26
CA ALA A 161 6.53 -11.76 2.64
C ALA A 161 6.10 -10.98 1.40
N SER A 162 4.85 -11.14 0.97
CA SER A 162 4.29 -10.43 -0.18
C SER A 162 3.07 -9.62 0.20
N GLY A 163 2.86 -8.47 -0.44
CA GLY A 163 1.69 -7.62 -0.19
C GLY A 163 1.28 -6.92 -1.47
N GLY A 164 -0.01 -6.92 -1.79
CA GLY A 164 -0.54 -6.31 -3.00
C GLY A 164 -1.83 -5.54 -2.74
N ILE A 165 -1.95 -4.40 -3.42
CA ILE A 165 -3.13 -3.54 -3.42
C ILE A 165 -3.55 -3.30 -4.87
N PHE A 166 -4.81 -3.58 -5.16
CA PHE A 166 -5.36 -3.59 -6.52
C PHE A 166 -6.66 -2.82 -6.59
N ASP A 167 -6.86 -2.01 -7.63
CA ASP A 167 -8.19 -1.54 -7.98
C ASP A 167 -9.03 -2.72 -8.50
N LEU A 168 -10.15 -3.02 -7.83
CA LEU A 168 -11.02 -4.13 -8.19
C LEU A 168 -11.51 -4.04 -9.64
N LYS A 169 -11.79 -2.83 -10.14
CA LYS A 169 -12.30 -2.62 -11.50
C LYS A 169 -11.30 -3.10 -12.57
N HIS A 170 -10.01 -2.97 -12.28
CA HIS A 170 -8.93 -3.22 -13.23
C HIS A 170 -8.21 -4.55 -13.01
N ILE A 171 -8.59 -5.34 -12.01
CA ILE A 171 -7.84 -6.55 -11.63
C ILE A 171 -7.73 -7.61 -12.75
N LYS A 172 -8.65 -7.59 -13.72
CA LYS A 172 -8.64 -8.48 -14.90
C LYS A 172 -7.95 -7.86 -16.12
N ASP A 173 -7.48 -6.62 -16.04
CA ASP A 173 -6.87 -5.92 -17.16
C ASP A 173 -5.48 -6.51 -17.47
N ARG A 174 -5.09 -6.50 -18.75
CA ARG A 174 -3.75 -6.98 -19.13
C ARG A 174 -2.63 -6.12 -18.54
N ALA A 175 -2.87 -4.83 -18.34
CA ALA A 175 -1.91 -3.91 -17.72
C ALA A 175 -1.54 -4.35 -16.30
N MET A 176 -2.42 -5.10 -15.63
CA MET A 176 -2.22 -5.65 -14.29
C MET A 176 -1.38 -6.92 -14.25
N ALA A 177 -1.22 -7.61 -15.39
CA ALA A 177 -0.53 -8.91 -15.45
C ALA A 177 0.93 -8.84 -14.98
N GLY A 178 1.57 -7.68 -15.08
CA GLY A 178 2.94 -7.45 -14.62
C GLY A 178 3.13 -7.73 -13.12
N VAL A 179 2.14 -7.39 -12.28
CA VAL A 179 2.22 -7.65 -10.83
C VAL A 179 2.19 -9.14 -10.53
N PHE A 180 1.32 -9.88 -11.23
CA PHE A 180 1.15 -11.32 -11.03
C PHE A 180 2.28 -12.15 -11.66
N ASN A 181 3.04 -11.59 -12.61
CA ASN A 181 4.22 -12.24 -13.18
C ASN A 181 5.45 -12.08 -12.29
N LEU A 182 5.47 -12.75 -11.14
CA LEU A 182 6.58 -12.66 -10.18
C LEU A 182 7.96 -12.91 -10.81
N LYS A 183 8.05 -13.78 -11.81
CA LYS A 183 9.32 -14.08 -12.50
C LYS A 183 9.95 -12.86 -13.18
N SER A 184 9.18 -11.83 -13.53
CA SER A 184 9.71 -10.65 -14.23
C SER A 184 10.28 -9.59 -13.31
N TRP A 185 10.01 -9.63 -12.00
CA TRP A 185 10.39 -8.55 -11.08
C TRP A 185 10.79 -9.00 -9.67
N ALA A 186 10.39 -10.19 -9.23
CA ALA A 186 10.81 -10.71 -7.94
C ALA A 186 12.32 -10.99 -7.93
N GLY A 187 12.93 -10.83 -6.75
CA GLY A 187 14.31 -11.19 -6.53
C GLY A 187 14.53 -12.68 -6.72
N LYS A 188 15.75 -13.06 -7.11
CA LYS A 188 16.18 -14.47 -7.08
C LYS A 188 16.02 -15.01 -5.65
N PRO A 189 15.86 -16.33 -5.43
CA PRO A 189 15.64 -16.87 -4.09
C PRO A 189 16.69 -16.46 -3.02
N SER A 190 17.93 -16.19 -3.43
CA SER A 190 19.01 -15.71 -2.55
C SER A 190 19.03 -14.19 -2.33
N ASP A 191 18.21 -13.44 -3.05
CA ASP A 191 18.09 -11.98 -2.93
C ASP A 191 17.05 -11.65 -1.87
N MET A 192 17.55 -11.18 -0.72
CA MET A 192 16.77 -10.80 0.44
C MET A 192 16.30 -9.34 0.39
N GLN A 193 16.69 -8.57 -0.63
CA GLN A 193 16.26 -7.18 -0.74
C GLN A 193 14.79 -7.10 -1.16
N PRO A 194 14.00 -6.19 -0.55
CA PRO A 194 12.64 -5.95 -0.98
C PRO A 194 12.57 -5.53 -2.45
N LYS A 195 11.64 -6.15 -3.18
CA LYS A 195 11.27 -5.75 -4.54
C LYS A 195 9.86 -5.21 -4.55
N ALA A 196 9.60 -4.32 -5.50
CA ALA A 196 8.28 -3.76 -5.71
C ALA A 196 7.95 -3.73 -7.20
N MET A 197 6.65 -3.79 -7.50
CA MET A 197 6.10 -3.62 -8.83
C MET A 197 4.90 -2.70 -8.73
N ILE A 198 4.82 -1.72 -9.63
CA ILE A 198 3.72 -0.78 -9.71
C ILE A 198 3.18 -0.74 -11.14
N THR A 199 1.87 -0.62 -11.26
CA THR A 199 1.17 -0.38 -12.53
C THR A 199 0.24 0.81 -12.33
N PHE A 200 -0.48 1.21 -13.38
CA PHE A 200 -1.45 2.31 -13.26
C PHE A 200 -2.53 2.08 -12.19
N HIS A 201 -2.88 0.83 -11.86
CA HIS A 201 -4.02 0.51 -10.98
C HIS A 201 -3.67 -0.45 -9.84
N SER A 202 -2.38 -0.59 -9.53
CA SER A 202 -1.95 -1.47 -8.44
C SER A 202 -0.54 -1.20 -7.99
N VAL A 203 -0.24 -1.70 -6.80
CA VAL A 203 1.13 -1.86 -6.32
C VAL A 203 1.28 -3.18 -5.58
N ALA A 204 2.47 -3.76 -5.67
CA ALA A 204 2.85 -4.92 -4.89
C ALA A 204 4.30 -4.86 -4.43
N ILE A 205 4.56 -5.53 -3.32
CA ILE A 205 5.88 -5.73 -2.75
C ILE A 205 6.12 -7.21 -2.49
N ARG A 206 7.39 -7.61 -2.51
CA ARG A 206 7.82 -8.95 -2.16
C ARG A 206 9.24 -8.93 -1.62
N THR A 207 9.43 -9.61 -0.51
CA THR A 207 10.74 -9.84 0.10
C THR A 207 10.89 -11.32 0.38
N ASN A 208 11.93 -11.95 -0.16
CA ASN A 208 12.22 -13.33 0.15
C ASN A 208 12.64 -13.44 1.62
N LEU A 209 12.27 -14.54 2.27
CA LEU A 209 12.48 -14.77 3.69
C LEU A 209 13.43 -15.96 3.88
N GLN A 210 14.19 -15.91 4.97
CA GLN A 210 14.90 -17.08 5.49
C GLN A 210 13.89 -18.03 6.14
N GLU A 211 14.35 -19.22 6.54
CA GLU A 211 13.53 -20.16 7.29
C GLU A 211 12.90 -19.47 8.52
N ASN A 212 11.59 -19.63 8.67
CA ASN A 212 10.80 -18.94 9.69
C ASN A 212 9.68 -19.83 10.22
N GLN A 213 9.02 -19.41 11.29
CA GLN A 213 7.91 -20.15 11.90
C GLN A 213 6.54 -19.74 11.36
N GLY A 214 6.49 -18.71 10.53
CA GLY A 214 5.24 -18.18 10.03
C GLY A 214 5.29 -16.70 9.69
N LEU A 215 4.15 -16.21 9.23
CA LEU A 215 3.94 -14.82 8.86
C LEU A 215 2.57 -14.36 9.33
N ILE A 216 2.54 -13.24 10.04
CA ILE A 216 1.34 -12.51 10.43
C ILE A 216 1.22 -11.31 9.51
N THR A 217 0.14 -11.27 8.73
CA THR A 217 -0.22 -10.12 7.91
C THR A 217 -1.42 -9.40 8.54
N LYS A 218 -1.36 -8.08 8.59
CA LYS A 218 -2.46 -7.23 9.05
C LYS A 218 -2.74 -6.15 8.02
N TYR A 219 -4.02 -5.87 7.83
CA TYR A 219 -4.53 -4.86 6.92
C TYR A 219 -5.09 -3.71 7.74
N TYR A 220 -4.69 -2.49 7.41
CA TYR A 220 -5.18 -1.28 8.08
C TYR A 220 -5.68 -0.27 7.05
N ALA A 221 -6.67 0.52 7.46
CA ALA A 221 -7.16 1.66 6.70
C ALA A 221 -7.15 2.93 7.57
N MET A 222 -7.05 4.09 6.94
CA MET A 222 -7.31 5.39 7.58
C MET A 222 -8.39 6.11 6.79
N ARG A 223 -9.36 6.69 7.49
CA ARG A 223 -10.47 7.43 6.89
C ARG A 223 -10.35 8.93 7.13
N ALA A 224 -10.84 9.71 6.19
CA ALA A 224 -10.93 11.16 6.32
C ALA A 224 -12.07 11.55 7.30
N GLY A 225 -11.78 11.52 8.60
CA GLY A 225 -12.78 11.73 9.64
C GLY A 225 -13.69 10.53 9.89
N PHE A 226 -14.76 10.72 10.66
CA PHE A 226 -15.71 9.66 10.99
C PHE A 226 -16.52 9.26 9.75
N GLU A 227 -16.51 7.97 9.40
CA GLU A 227 -17.16 7.38 8.20
C GLU A 227 -16.73 7.97 6.84
N GLY A 228 -15.64 8.75 6.80
CA GLY A 228 -15.11 9.32 5.56
C GLY A 228 -14.54 8.28 4.59
N GLU A 229 -14.18 8.76 3.39
CA GLU A 229 -13.45 7.98 2.40
C GLU A 229 -12.14 7.45 3.00
N VAL A 230 -11.72 6.25 2.62
CA VAL A 230 -10.39 5.72 2.92
C VAL A 230 -9.37 6.52 2.13
N VAL A 231 -8.40 7.09 2.85
CA VAL A 231 -7.34 7.96 2.32
C VAL A 231 -5.93 7.41 2.56
N SER A 232 -5.81 6.36 3.36
CA SER A 232 -4.58 5.58 3.49
C SER A 232 -4.85 4.10 3.75
N ILE A 233 -3.97 3.23 3.28
CA ILE A 233 -4.02 1.79 3.50
C ILE A 233 -2.62 1.28 3.86
N ARG A 234 -2.53 0.37 4.83
CA ARG A 234 -1.29 -0.35 5.16
C ARG A 234 -1.49 -1.85 5.14
N ILE A 235 -0.54 -2.57 4.56
CA ILE A 235 -0.37 -4.01 4.73
C ILE A 235 0.93 -4.21 5.49
N SER A 236 0.84 -4.63 6.75
CA SER A 236 2.01 -4.90 7.59
C SER A 236 2.24 -6.40 7.72
N GLN A 237 3.49 -6.82 7.63
CA GLN A 237 3.89 -8.22 7.63
C GLN A 237 5.04 -8.44 8.61
N GLN A 238 4.81 -9.34 9.56
CA GLN A 238 5.75 -9.66 10.63
C GLN A 238 5.92 -11.18 10.68
N LEU A 239 7.14 -11.66 10.91
CA LEU A 239 7.37 -13.07 11.21
C LEU A 239 6.63 -13.46 12.49
N ALA A 240 6.00 -14.65 12.47
CA ALA A 240 5.27 -15.22 13.60
C ALA A 240 6.22 -15.75 14.68
#